data_AF-A0A6G3ZDR3-F1
#
_entry.id   AF-A0A6G3ZDR3-F1
#
_cell.length_a   1.000
_cell.length_b   1.000
_cell.length_c   1.000
_cell.angle_alpha   90.00
_cell.angle_beta   90.00
_cell.angle_gamma   90.00
#
_symmetry.space_group_name_H-M   'P 1'
#
loop_
_entity.id
_entity.type
_entity.pdbx_description
1 polymer ?
#
loop_
_entity_poly.entity_id
_entity_poly.type
_entity_poly.pdbx_seq_one_letter_code
_entity_poly.pdbx_strand_id
1 'polypeptide(L)' 'FTTVNGLPILDEHLRWPGCELFLMGPWTALRVGPVARNLFGGKLASDRIVPALTKASLSFA' A
#
# COMPACT_ATOMS: atom_id res chain seq x y z
N PHE A 1 15.48 4.63 5.52
CA PHE A 1 14.47 4.25 4.52
C PHE A 1 14.97 3.03 3.76
N THR A 2 14.29 1.89 3.87
CA THR A 2 14.78 0.62 3.30
C THR A 2 14.06 0.35 1.99
N THR A 3 14.84 0.17 0.93
CA THR A 3 14.35 -0.19 -0.41
C THR A 3 15.00 -1.49 -0.85
N VAL A 4 14.31 -2.23 -1.72
CA VAL A 4 14.86 -3.39 -2.44
C VAL A 4 14.80 -3.05 -3.92
N ASN A 5 15.95 -2.99 -4.58
CA ASN A 5 16.07 -2.62 -6.00
C ASN A 5 15.34 -1.30 -6.34
N GLY A 6 15.41 -0.31 -5.44
CA GLY A 6 14.76 0.99 -5.63
C GLY A 6 13.25 1.01 -5.32
N LEU A 7 12.64 -0.12 -4.95
CA LEU A 7 11.24 -0.19 -4.53
C LEU A 7 11.12 -0.12 -3.01
N PRO A 8 10.13 0.60 -2.45
CA PRO A 8 9.95 0.72 -1.02
C PRO A 8 9.42 -0.58 -0.40
N ILE A 9 9.91 -0.91 0.79
CA ILE A 9 9.34 -1.99 1.60
C ILE A 9 8.12 -1.43 2.34
N LEU A 10 6.93 -1.87 1.93
CA LEU A 10 5.66 -1.44 2.52
C LEU A 10 5.13 -2.50 3.49
N ASP A 11 4.29 -2.08 4.45
CA ASP A 11 3.59 -3.02 5.31
C ASP A 11 2.48 -3.79 4.55
N GLU A 12 1.66 -4.56 5.27
CA GLU A 12 0.58 -5.36 4.68
C GLU A 12 -0.54 -4.52 4.05
N HIS A 13 -0.67 -3.26 4.47
CA HIS A 13 -1.64 -2.30 3.97
C HIS A 13 -1.09 -1.36 2.90
N LEU A 14 0.12 -1.65 2.39
CA LEU A 14 0.83 -0.81 1.41
C LEU A 14 1.19 0.57 1.97
N ARG A 15 1.34 0.69 3.28
CA ARG A 15 1.78 1.91 3.95
C ARG A 15 3.29 1.98 4.06
N TRP A 16 3.82 3.18 3.86
CA TRP A 16 5.22 3.48 4.05
C TRP A 16 5.56 3.51 5.54
N PRO A 17 6.59 2.77 6.01
CA PRO A 17 6.92 2.74 7.43
C PRO A 17 7.28 4.12 7.99
N GLY A 18 6.62 4.50 9.09
CA GLY A 18 6.88 5.74 9.82
C GLY A 18 6.02 6.94 9.42
N CYS A 19 5.05 6.78 8.50
CA CYS A 19 4.04 7.79 8.22
C CYS A 19 2.73 7.18 7.70
N GLU A 20 1.63 7.94 7.75
CA GLU A 20 0.34 7.56 7.16
C GLU A 20 0.32 7.83 5.64
N LEU A 21 1.34 7.34 4.92
CA LEU A 21 1.44 7.42 3.47
C LEU A 21 1.19 6.05 2.85
N PHE A 22 0.08 5.90 2.15
CA PHE A 22 -0.29 4.69 1.43
C PHE A 22 0.04 4.84 -0.05
N LEU A 23 0.62 3.79 -0.65
CA LEU A 23 1.03 3.81 -2.04
C LEU A 23 0.22 2.85 -2.91
N MET A 24 0.09 3.19 -4.19
CA MET A 24 -0.49 2.37 -5.26
C MET A 24 0.43 2.40 -6.48
N GLY A 25 0.10 1.64 -7.53
CA GLY A 25 0.87 1.70 -8.76
C GLY A 25 2.23 0.97 -8.65
N PRO A 26 3.21 1.31 -9.51
CA PRO A 26 4.51 0.62 -9.59
C PRO A 26 5.26 0.49 -8.25
N TRP A 27 5.09 1.44 -7.34
CA TRP A 27 5.76 1.45 -6.03
C TRP A 27 5.33 0.32 -5.10
N THR A 28 4.21 -0.33 -5.41
CA THR A 28 3.69 -1.46 -4.64
C THR A 28 4.10 -2.81 -5.20
N ALA A 29 4.93 -2.86 -6.25
CA ALA A 29 5.27 -4.09 -6.97
C ALA A 29 5.87 -5.20 -6.09
N LEU A 30 6.55 -4.87 -4.98
CA LEU A 30 7.04 -5.87 -4.02
C LEU A 30 5.91 -6.62 -3.27
N ARG A 31 4.71 -6.01 -3.15
CA ARG A 31 3.55 -6.57 -2.44
C ARG A 31 2.40 -6.97 -3.36
N VAL A 32 2.16 -6.18 -4.41
CA VAL A 32 1.09 -6.37 -5.40
C VAL A 32 1.57 -7.19 -6.60
N GLY A 33 2.88 -7.25 -6.84
CA GLY A 33 3.47 -7.98 -7.96
C GLY A 33 3.48 -7.17 -9.27
N PRO A 34 3.78 -7.83 -10.41
CA PRO A 34 3.98 -7.16 -11.71
C PRO A 34 2.73 -6.43 -12.22
N VAL A 35 1.55 -6.85 -11.77
CA VAL A 35 0.26 -6.23 -12.14
C VAL A 35 0.04 -4.87 -11.49
N ALA A 36 0.90 -4.43 -10.56
CA ALA A 36 0.80 -3.13 -9.89
C ALA A 36 0.71 -1.93 -10.86
N ARG A 37 1.12 -2.11 -12.13
CA ARG A 37 1.10 -1.07 -13.18
C ARG A 37 -0.19 -1.02 -14.00
N ASN A 38 -1.22 -1.80 -13.67
CA ASN A 38 -2.49 -1.83 -14.40
C ASN A 38 -3.70 -1.69 -13.47
N LEU A 39 -4.91 -1.64 -14.04
CA LEU A 39 -6.17 -1.47 -13.30
C LEU A 39 -6.42 -2.60 -12.30
N PHE A 40 -6.06 -3.84 -12.65
CA PHE A 40 -6.21 -4.97 -11.75
C PHE A 40 -5.31 -4.83 -10.52
N GLY A 41 -4.05 -4.41 -10.69
CA GLY A 41 -3.17 -4.07 -9.57
C GLY A 41 -3.71 -2.93 -8.72
N GLY A 42 -4.34 -1.93 -9.35
CA GLY A 42 -5.07 -0.87 -8.66
C GLY A 42 -6.15 -1.42 -7.72
N LYS A 43 -7.01 -2.32 -8.22
CA LYS A 43 -8.02 -3.02 -7.40
C LYS A 43 -7.36 -3.76 -6.22
N LEU A 44 -6.31 -4.55 -6.47
CA LEU A 44 -5.63 -5.31 -5.42
C LEU A 44 -4.97 -4.42 -4.36
N ALA A 45 -4.51 -3.23 -4.74
CA ALA A 45 -3.99 -2.26 -3.80
C ALA A 45 -5.12 -1.66 -2.96
N SER A 46 -6.27 -1.31 -3.58
CA SER A 46 -7.45 -0.82 -2.85
C SER A 46 -7.93 -1.83 -1.81
N ASP A 47 -7.99 -3.12 -2.17
CA ASP A 47 -8.42 -4.20 -1.25
C ASP A 47 -7.55 -4.26 0.02
N ARG A 48 -6.28 -3.80 -0.04
CA ARG A 48 -5.35 -3.76 1.10
C ARG A 48 -5.36 -2.45 1.88
N ILE A 49 -5.51 -1.32 1.19
CA ILE A 49 -5.47 0.03 1.78
C ILE A 49 -6.78 0.35 2.50
N VAL A 50 -7.93 0.02 1.89
CA VAL A 50 -9.25 0.40 2.43
C VAL A 50 -9.45 -0.08 3.88
N PRO A 51 -9.12 -1.33 4.27
CA PRO A 51 -9.26 -1.77 5.66
C PRO A 51 -8.46 -0.95 6.68
N ALA A 52 -7.29 -0.40 6.28
CA ALA A 52 -6.47 0.43 7.16
C ALA A 52 -7.10 1.82 7.35
N LEU A 53 -7.70 2.37 6.30
CA LEU A 53 -8.37 3.68 6.36
C LEU A 53 -9.73 3.62 7.08
N THR A 54 -10.49 2.53 6.90
CA THR A 54 -11.86 2.43 7.42
C THR A 54 -11.93 1.88 8.85
N LYS A 55 -10.89 1.21 9.36
CA LYS A 55 -10.83 0.85 10.80
C LYS A 55 -10.44 2.02 11.70
N ALA A 56 -9.61 2.95 11.20
CA ALA A 56 -9.21 4.14 11.96
C ALA A 56 -10.31 5.23 11.99
N SER A 57 -11.25 5.24 11.04
CA SER A 57 -12.34 6.23 10.99
C SER A 57 -13.42 6.07 12.07
N LEU A 58 -13.23 5.17 13.05
CA LEU A 58 -14.12 5.00 14.21
C LEU A 58 -13.46 5.30 15.57
N SER A 59 -12.21 5.76 15.64
CA SER A 59 -11.62 6.27 16.90
C SER A 59 -11.52 7.80 16.90
N PHE A 60 -12.67 8.44 16.86
CA PHE A 60 -12.86 9.69 17.62
C PHE A 60 -13.66 9.29 18.87
N ALA A 61 -12.95 8.80 19.89
CA ALA A 61 -13.47 8.59 21.23
C ALA A 61 -12.49 9.25 22.20
#